data_AF-A0A918G637-F1
#
_entry.id   AF-A0A918G637-F1
#
_cell.length_a   1.000
_cell.length_b   1.000
_cell.length_c   1.000
_cell.angle_alpha   90.00
_cell.angle_beta   90.00
_cell.angle_gamma   90.00
#
_symmetry.space_group_name_H-M   'P 1'
#
loop_
_entity.id
_entity.type
_entity.pdbx_description
1 polymer ?
#
loop_
_entity_poly.entity_id
_entity_poly.type
_entity_poly.pdbx_seq_one_letter_code
_entity_poly.pdbx_strand_id
1 'polypeptide(L)'
;MPFPSFGRSRSDLKPVGESTGRHRTPVREQSDELLPDHELESYLAALAPESDAETTATGRRFGTAEVHQLRLPLAANEKLRELAAFRRTSPMALAQEWIMQRLDWEARQQEQYQMQR
;
A
#
# COMPACT_ATOMS: atom_id res chain seq x y z
N MET A 1 27.35 14.54 -16.39
CA MET A 1 27.58 15.07 -15.03
C MET A 1 27.39 13.92 -14.03
N PRO A 2 28.41 13.53 -13.25
CA PRO A 2 28.29 12.52 -12.19
C PRO A 2 27.83 13.15 -10.85
N PHE A 3 27.12 12.37 -10.04
CA PHE A 3 26.56 12.79 -8.74
C PHE A 3 27.62 12.82 -7.61
N PRO A 4 27.63 13.81 -6.71
CA PRO A 4 28.42 13.77 -5.49
C PRO A 4 27.69 13.03 -4.34
N SER A 5 28.43 12.13 -3.68
CA SER A 5 28.08 11.50 -2.40
C SER A 5 28.17 12.49 -1.25
N PHE A 6 27.17 12.54 -0.38
CA PHE A 6 27.29 13.20 0.93
C PHE A 6 27.60 12.18 2.01
N GLY A 7 28.82 12.33 2.55
CA GLY A 7 29.40 11.50 3.60
C GLY A 7 28.83 11.77 4.99
N ARG A 8 29.13 10.81 5.86
CA ARG A 8 28.85 10.76 7.30
C ARG A 8 29.66 11.80 8.10
N SER A 9 29.11 12.09 9.28
CA SER A 9 29.79 12.30 10.57
C SER A 9 29.90 13.74 11.09
N ARG A 10 29.33 13.95 12.29
CA ARG A 10 30.01 14.56 13.45
C ARG A 10 29.20 14.30 14.73
N SER A 11 29.71 13.38 15.54
CA SER A 11 29.50 13.30 16.99
C SER A 11 30.56 14.16 17.68
N ASP A 12 30.18 15.08 18.58
CA ASP A 12 30.94 15.41 19.80
C ASP A 12 30.20 16.48 20.62
N LEU A 13 29.69 16.13 21.81
CA LEU A 13 29.60 17.05 22.96
C LEU A 13 29.84 16.26 24.26
N LYS A 14 30.85 16.75 25.01
CA LYS A 14 31.53 16.19 26.18
C LYS A 14 30.72 16.26 27.51
N PRO A 15 31.15 15.54 28.56
CA PRO A 15 30.50 15.38 29.85
C PRO A 15 31.05 16.32 30.95
N VAL A 16 30.24 16.62 31.97
CA VAL A 16 30.69 17.05 33.31
C VAL A 16 29.72 16.45 34.35
N GLY A 17 30.27 15.74 35.32
CA GLY A 17 29.51 15.03 36.34
C GLY A 17 29.34 15.79 37.65
N GLU A 18 28.76 15.03 38.59
CA GLU A 18 28.79 15.19 40.04
C GLU A 18 27.67 16.02 40.69
N SER A 19 26.62 15.32 41.13
CA SER A 19 26.06 15.55 42.46
C SER A 19 25.38 14.29 42.98
N THR A 20 26.00 13.70 44.00
CA THR A 20 25.44 12.66 44.87
C THR A 20 24.30 13.24 45.70
N GLY A 21 23.06 12.89 45.37
CA GLY A 21 21.87 13.23 46.15
C GLY A 21 21.09 11.97 46.51
N ARG A 22 21.39 11.37 47.68
CA ARG A 22 20.54 10.37 48.33
C ARG A 22 19.14 10.96 48.54
N HIS A 23 18.15 10.54 47.76
CA HIS A 23 16.74 10.70 48.10
C HIS A 23 16.05 9.34 48.12
N ARG A 24 15.97 8.83 49.36
CA ARG A 24 14.91 8.01 49.94
C ARG A 24 13.76 7.64 49.00
N THR A 25 13.55 6.34 48.82
CA THR A 25 12.27 5.76 48.43
C THR A 25 11.20 6.09 49.48
N PRO A 26 10.03 6.62 49.08
CA PRO A 26 8.79 6.24 49.72
C PRO A 26 8.19 5.09 48.91
N VAL A 27 8.13 3.92 49.54
CA VAL A 27 7.11 2.92 49.23
C VAL A 27 5.77 3.64 49.33
N ARG A 28 5.06 3.78 48.22
CA ARG A 28 3.63 4.07 48.22
C ARG A 28 2.93 2.85 47.64
N GLU A 29 2.68 1.89 48.52
CA GLU A 29 1.56 0.97 48.36
C GLU A 29 0.28 1.80 48.48
N GLN A 30 -0.47 1.87 47.38
CA GLN A 30 -1.93 2.06 47.26
C GLN A 30 -2.17 2.21 45.76
N SER A 31 -2.46 1.14 45.01
CA SER A 31 -3.79 0.51 44.94
C SER A 31 -4.90 1.57 44.84
N ASP A 32 -4.86 2.35 43.77
CA ASP A 32 -6.09 2.79 43.11
C ASP A 32 -6.15 2.05 41.78
N GLU A 33 -7.33 1.52 41.49
CA GLU A 33 -7.67 0.74 40.33
C GLU A 33 -6.92 1.17 39.06
N LEU A 34 -6.42 0.17 38.34
CA LEU A 34 -6.19 0.21 36.90
C LEU A 34 -7.54 0.46 36.18
N LEU A 35 -8.21 1.58 36.46
CA LEU A 35 -9.16 2.12 35.51
C LEU A 35 -8.32 2.47 34.28
N PRO A 36 -8.65 1.93 33.10
CA PRO A 36 -7.99 2.35 31.88
C PRO A 36 -8.05 3.87 31.80
N ASP A 37 -6.90 4.50 31.62
CA ASP A 37 -6.76 5.94 31.52
C ASP A 37 -7.44 6.37 30.20
N HIS A 38 -8.77 6.50 30.23
CA HIS A 38 -9.61 6.61 29.05
C HIS A 38 -9.26 7.82 28.19
N GLU A 39 -8.72 8.87 28.80
CA GLU A 39 -8.17 10.00 28.06
C GLU A 39 -6.94 9.59 27.25
N LEU A 40 -5.99 8.86 27.86
CA LEU A 40 -4.83 8.32 27.17
C LEU A 40 -5.23 7.33 26.07
N GLU A 41 -6.20 6.46 26.31
CA GLU A 41 -6.74 5.55 25.29
C GLU A 41 -7.40 6.32 24.12
N SER A 42 -8.11 7.41 24.41
CA SER A 42 -8.73 8.25 23.39
C SER A 42 -7.70 9.03 22.57
N TYR A 43 -6.66 9.57 23.23
CA TYR A 43 -5.52 10.19 22.55
C TYR A 43 -4.73 9.17 21.70
N LEU A 44 -4.53 7.95 22.20
CA LEU A 44 -3.90 6.87 21.46
C LEU A 44 -4.77 6.37 20.31
N ALA A 45 -6.09 6.36 20.44
CA ALA A 45 -7.01 6.00 19.36
C ALA A 45 -7.04 7.07 18.25
N ALA A 46 -6.96 8.35 18.62
CA ALA A 46 -6.90 9.46 17.66
C ALA A 46 -5.56 9.53 16.89
N LEU A 47 -4.48 9.03 17.50
CA LEU A 47 -3.14 8.96 16.90
C LEU A 47 -2.84 7.59 16.27
N ALA A 48 -3.58 6.55 16.65
CA ALA A 48 -3.50 5.25 16.01
C ALA A 48 -4.00 5.44 14.57
N PRO A 49 -3.19 5.13 13.56
CA PRO A 49 -3.71 5.06 12.21
C PRO A 49 -4.86 4.06 12.24
N GLU A 50 -6.02 4.44 11.70
CA GLU A 50 -7.18 3.56 11.56
C GLU A 50 -6.66 2.16 11.23
N SER A 51 -6.90 1.20 12.12
CA SER A 51 -6.49 -0.19 11.92
C SER A 51 -7.38 -0.85 10.87
N ASP A 52 -7.62 -0.17 9.76
CA ASP A 52 -7.77 -0.83 8.49
C ASP A 52 -6.42 -1.45 8.16
N ALA A 53 -6.44 -2.63 7.56
CA ALA A 53 -5.26 -3.45 7.33
C ALA A 53 -4.37 -2.88 6.20
N GLU A 54 -4.19 -1.57 6.14
CA GLU A 54 -3.16 -0.88 5.36
C GLU A 54 -1.80 -0.99 6.06
N THR A 55 -1.40 -2.22 6.36
CA THR A 55 0.03 -2.52 6.49
C THR A 55 0.69 -1.95 5.24
N THR A 56 1.69 -1.09 5.35
CA THR A 56 2.48 -0.58 4.22
C THR A 56 3.72 -1.46 4.00
N ALA A 57 3.60 -2.77 4.23
CA ALA A 57 4.71 -3.69 4.01
C ALA A 57 4.77 -4.02 2.53
N THR A 58 5.74 -3.39 1.86
CA THR A 58 6.46 -3.82 0.67
C THR A 58 6.01 -5.19 0.11
N GLY A 59 5.23 -5.17 -0.98
CA GLY A 59 5.26 -6.25 -1.97
C GLY A 59 3.97 -7.01 -2.29
N ARG A 60 2.80 -6.72 -1.71
CA ARG A 60 1.55 -7.45 -2.08
C ARG A 60 0.25 -6.68 -1.81
N ARG A 61 0.16 -5.42 -2.28
CA ARG A 61 -0.96 -4.49 -1.99
C ARG A 61 -1.39 -3.69 -3.21
N PHE A 62 -1.69 -4.41 -4.26
CA PHE A 62 -2.84 -4.02 -5.05
C PHE A 62 -3.90 -5.05 -4.71
N GLY A 63 -5.19 -4.77 -4.88
CA GLY A 63 -6.26 -5.72 -4.59
C GLY A 63 -6.04 -7.07 -5.30
N THR A 64 -7.03 -7.94 -5.33
CA THR A 64 -6.98 -9.20 -6.12
C THR A 64 -6.80 -9.00 -7.65
N ALA A 65 -6.31 -7.85 -8.10
CA ALA A 65 -5.84 -7.57 -9.45
C ALA A 65 -4.66 -8.48 -9.80
N GLU A 66 -4.96 -9.53 -10.54
CA GLU A 66 -3.97 -10.42 -11.13
C GLU A 66 -3.37 -9.79 -12.40
N VAL A 67 -2.05 -9.69 -12.44
CA VAL A 67 -1.33 -9.20 -13.62
C VAL A 67 -1.17 -10.34 -14.63
N HIS A 68 -1.93 -10.26 -15.72
CA HIS A 68 -1.86 -11.21 -16.81
C HIS A 68 -0.92 -10.71 -17.92
N GLN A 69 0.09 -11.51 -18.28
CA GLN A 69 0.99 -11.21 -19.40
C GLN A 69 0.41 -11.73 -20.72
N LEU A 70 0.12 -10.83 -21.66
CA LEU A 70 -0.37 -11.18 -22.99
C LEU A 70 0.80 -11.41 -23.97
N ARG A 71 0.93 -12.62 -24.50
CA ARG A 71 1.88 -12.93 -25.59
C ARG A 71 1.12 -13.11 -26.90
N LEU A 72 1.37 -12.23 -27.85
CA LEU A 72 0.77 -12.25 -29.19
C LEU A 72 1.84 -12.57 -30.24
N PRO A 73 1.47 -13.22 -31.36
CA PRO A 73 2.35 -13.33 -32.51
C PRO A 73 2.67 -11.94 -33.10
N LEU A 74 3.86 -11.78 -33.68
CA LEU A 74 4.39 -10.49 -34.14
C LEU A 74 3.39 -9.71 -35.02
N ALA A 75 2.86 -10.35 -36.05
CA ALA A 75 1.91 -9.74 -36.99
C ALA A 75 0.63 -9.22 -36.30
N ALA A 76 0.17 -9.87 -35.22
CA ALA A 76 -0.98 -9.40 -34.46
C ALA A 76 -0.61 -8.21 -33.55
N ASN A 77 0.60 -8.20 -33.00
CA ASN A 77 1.09 -7.10 -32.18
C ASN A 77 1.27 -5.81 -33.01
N GLU A 78 1.79 -5.92 -34.23
CA GLU A 78 1.93 -4.80 -35.17
C GLU A 78 0.56 -4.19 -35.49
N LYS A 79 -0.42 -5.01 -35.86
CA LYS A 79 -1.80 -4.56 -36.10
C LYS A 79 -2.43 -3.89 -34.87
N LEU A 80 -2.22 -4.46 -33.68
CA LEU A 80 -2.70 -3.86 -32.43
C LEU A 80 -2.08 -2.48 -32.20
N ARG A 81 -0.77 -2.34 -32.45
CA ARG A 81 -0.06 -1.06 -32.33
C ARG A 81 -0.56 -0.02 -33.32
N GLU A 82 -0.78 -0.41 -34.58
CA GLU A 82 -1.33 0.48 -35.60
C GLU A 82 -2.73 0.98 -35.22
N LEU A 83 -3.61 0.08 -34.77
CA LEU A 83 -4.96 0.43 -34.34
C LEU A 83 -4.96 1.31 -33.09
N ALA A 84 -4.08 1.03 -32.14
CA ALA A 84 -3.89 1.85 -30.94
C ALA A 84 -3.39 3.26 -31.32
N ALA A 85 -2.43 3.36 -32.24
CA ALA A 85 -1.94 4.64 -32.75
C ALA A 85 -3.05 5.44 -33.44
N PHE A 86 -3.87 4.79 -34.28
CA PHE A 86 -5.02 5.42 -34.93
C PHE A 86 -6.04 5.95 -33.91
N ARG A 87 -6.32 5.18 -32.86
CA ARG A 87 -7.24 5.56 -31.77
C ARG A 87 -6.61 6.47 -30.70
N ARG A 88 -5.32 6.81 -30.83
CA ARG A 88 -4.54 7.58 -29.86
C ARG A 88 -4.54 6.96 -28.45
N THR A 89 -4.51 5.63 -28.37
CA THR A 89 -4.47 4.87 -27.13
C THR A 89 -3.20 4.04 -27.01
N SER A 90 -2.90 3.55 -25.80
CA SER A 90 -1.82 2.57 -25.59
C SER A 90 -2.24 1.20 -26.13
N PRO A 91 -1.35 0.44 -26.80
CA PRO A 91 -1.66 -0.92 -27.25
C PRO A 91 -2.14 -1.83 -26.11
N MET A 92 -1.58 -1.68 -24.90
CA MET A 92 -2.00 -2.45 -23.73
C MET A 92 -3.41 -2.06 -23.28
N ALA A 93 -3.73 -0.76 -23.28
CA ALA A 93 -5.05 -0.26 -22.90
C ALA A 93 -6.13 -0.72 -23.90
N LEU A 94 -5.83 -0.70 -25.20
CA LEU A 94 -6.74 -1.19 -26.24
C LEU A 94 -7.01 -2.69 -26.10
N ALA A 95 -5.96 -3.49 -25.82
CA ALA A 95 -6.13 -4.92 -25.59
C ALA A 95 -7.01 -5.19 -24.37
N GLN A 96 -6.79 -4.47 -23.26
CA GLN A 96 -7.62 -4.58 -22.06
C GLN A 96 -9.08 -4.23 -22.35
N GLU A 97 -9.34 -3.15 -23.07
CA GLU A 97 -10.68 -2.72 -23.45
C GLU A 97 -11.42 -3.82 -24.24
N TRP A 98 -10.76 -4.41 -25.24
CA TRP A 98 -11.36 -5.47 -26.04
C TRP A 98 -11.63 -6.75 -25.26
N ILE A 99 -10.72 -7.13 -24.35
CA ILE A 99 -10.93 -8.28 -23.47
C ILE A 99 -12.17 -8.05 -22.60
N MET A 100 -12.29 -6.86 -21.99
CA MET A 100 -13.46 -6.51 -21.18
C MET A 100 -14.75 -6.55 -22.02
N GLN A 101 -14.75 -5.94 -23.21
CA GLN A 101 -15.90 -5.97 -24.12
C GLN A 101 -16.31 -7.40 -24.50
N ARG A 102 -15.33 -8.29 -24.73
CA ARG A 102 -15.60 -9.68 -25.08
C ARG A 102 -16.20 -10.46 -23.90
N LEU A 103 -15.66 -10.27 -22.70
CA LEU A 103 -16.18 -10.90 -21.47
C LEU A 103 -17.62 -10.46 -21.18
N ASP A 104 -17.91 -9.17 -21.31
CA ASP A 104 -19.28 -8.62 -21.19
C ASP A 104 -20.26 -9.27 -22.17
N TRP A 105 -19.83 -9.42 -23.43
CA TRP A 105 -20.65 -10.08 -24.44
C TRP A 105 -20.91 -11.55 -24.09
N GLU A 106 -19.89 -12.28 -23.65
CA GLU A 106 -20.02 -13.69 -23.26
C GLU A 106 -20.93 -13.87 -22.05
N ALA A 107 -20.82 -13.01 -21.03
CA ALA A 107 -21.69 -13.02 -19.85
C ALA A 107 -23.17 -12.84 -20.25
N ARG A 108 -23.47 -11.85 -21.10
CA ARG A 108 -24.84 -11.61 -21.59
C ARG A 108 -25.39 -12.79 -22.39
N GLN A 109 -24.55 -13.43 -23.21
CA GLN A 109 -24.98 -14.62 -23.95
C GLN A 109 -25.32 -15.77 -23.00
N GLN A 110 -24.50 -16.00 -21.96
CA GLN A 110 -24.77 -17.06 -20.98
C GLN A 110 -26.08 -16.83 -20.22
N GLU A 111 -26.37 -15.61 -19.80
CA GLU A 111 -27.65 -15.25 -19.17
C GLU A 111 -28.84 -15.56 -20.09
N GLN A 112 -28.73 -15.19 -21.37
CA GLN A 112 -29.78 -15.47 -22.36
C GLN A 112 -30.00 -16.97 -22.58
N TYR A 113 -28.94 -17.79 -22.56
CA TYR A 113 -29.07 -19.25 -22.65
C TYR A 113 -29.70 -19.85 -21.39
N GLN A 114 -29.44 -19.29 -20.20
CA GLN A 114 -30.03 -19.76 -18.95
C GLN A 114 -31.52 -19.42 -18.83
N MET A 115 -31.97 -18.27 -19.35
CA MET A 115 -33.39 -17.90 -19.35
C MET A 115 -34.25 -18.71 -20.33
N GLN A 116 -33.61 -19.41 -21.29
CA GLN A 116 -34.30 -20.26 -22.28
C GLN A 116 -34.39 -21.74 -21.84
N ARG A 117 -33.92 -22.07 -20.63
CA ARG A 117 -33.90 -23.42 -20.08
C ARG A 117 -34.90 -23.58 -18.96
#